data_AF-A0A533XAQ6-F1
#
_entry.id   AF-A0A533XAQ6-F1
#
_cell.length_a   1.000
_cell.length_b   1.000
_cell.length_c   1.000
_cell.angle_alpha   90.00
_cell.angle_beta   90.00
_cell.angle_gamma   90.00
#
_symmetry.space_group_name_H-M   'P 1'
#
loop_
_entity.id
_entity.type
_entity.pdbx_description
1 polymer ?
#
loop_
_entity_poly.entity_id
_entity_poly.type
_entity_poly.pdbx_seq_one_letter_code
_entity_poly.pdbx_strand_id
1 'polypeptide(L)'
;MKEPRADTIRNIAVVSYTGAGKTSLTEALLYTAGVIPAMGSVVNGTTVSDFEPEEVHRKITVSSSVLHVDWKDTTFNLVDTPGALSFLGEARTVLRAVDGVLIVLGASSGMRTELEKIWSTIQELHLPCLLFVNELDKERTAWEPGLAECEKALEFEGLPSTIPIGAESRLERVVDIITGTAYRSSKDSNK
;
A
#
# COMPACT_ATOMS: atom_id res chain seq x y z
N MET A 1 -5.65 2.79 -27.26
CA MET A 1 -4.82 2.23 -26.18
C MET A 1 -3.95 1.16 -26.80
N LYS A 2 -2.63 1.19 -26.61
CA LYS A 2 -1.72 0.17 -27.15
C LYS A 2 -1.86 -1.06 -26.26
N GLU A 3 -2.13 -2.24 -26.81
CA GLU A 3 -2.26 -3.46 -25.99
C GLU A 3 -0.94 -3.70 -25.24
N PRO A 4 -0.96 -3.82 -23.90
CA PRO A 4 0.24 -4.09 -23.14
C PRO A 4 0.74 -5.49 -23.47
N ARG A 5 2.05 -5.66 -23.57
CA ARG A 5 2.65 -6.98 -23.73
C ARG A 5 2.56 -7.73 -22.40
N ALA A 6 2.36 -9.04 -22.45
CA ALA A 6 2.21 -9.84 -21.23
C ALA A 6 3.41 -9.72 -20.27
N ASP A 7 4.62 -9.54 -20.80
CA ASP A 7 5.87 -9.39 -20.02
C ASP A 7 5.97 -8.05 -19.27
N THR A 8 5.16 -7.05 -19.65
CA THR A 8 5.12 -5.72 -19.03
C THR A 8 3.97 -5.56 -18.03
N ILE A 9 3.17 -6.60 -17.79
CA ILE A 9 2.06 -6.56 -16.81
C ILE A 9 2.55 -7.04 -15.45
N ARG A 10 2.16 -6.36 -14.37
CA ARG A 10 2.42 -6.76 -12.98
C ARG A 10 1.13 -6.72 -12.18
N ASN A 11 0.70 -7.87 -11.68
CA ASN A 11 -0.44 -7.99 -10.78
C ASN A 11 0.08 -7.94 -9.34
N ILE A 12 -0.33 -6.94 -8.57
CA ILE A 12 0.17 -6.70 -7.22
C ILE A 12 -0.99 -6.65 -6.24
N ALA A 13 -0.99 -7.51 -5.23
CA ALA A 13 -1.94 -7.41 -4.13
C ALA A 13 -1.50 -6.32 -3.15
N VAL A 14 -2.42 -5.46 -2.72
CA VAL A 14 -2.18 -4.49 -1.64
C VAL A 14 -2.83 -5.03 -0.38
N VAL A 15 -2.02 -5.40 0.63
CA VAL A 15 -2.48 -6.14 1.81
C VAL A 15 -2.02 -5.49 3.11
N SER A 16 -2.83 -5.64 4.16
CA SER A 16 -2.64 -5.11 5.52
C SER A 16 -3.94 -5.31 6.33
N TYR A 17 -3.95 -4.86 7.58
CA TYR A 17 -5.14 -4.73 8.42
C TYR A 17 -6.03 -3.52 8.05
N THR A 18 -7.22 -3.47 8.65
CA THR A 18 -8.14 -2.32 8.55
C THR A 18 -7.51 -1.06 9.13
N GLY A 19 -7.57 0.05 8.39
CA GLY A 19 -7.07 1.35 8.85
C GLY A 19 -5.58 1.61 8.58
N ALA A 20 -4.82 0.66 8.05
CA ALA A 20 -3.41 0.89 7.67
C ALA A 20 -3.21 1.86 6.48
N GLY A 21 -4.30 2.20 5.77
CA GLY A 21 -4.29 3.13 4.64
C GLY A 21 -4.05 2.50 3.26
N LYS A 22 -4.39 1.22 3.06
CA LYS A 22 -4.32 0.53 1.75
C LYS A 22 -5.05 1.30 0.65
N THR A 23 -6.33 1.56 0.87
CA THR A 23 -7.23 2.31 -0.02
C THR A 23 -6.71 3.72 -0.32
N SER A 24 -6.21 4.41 0.72
CA SER A 24 -5.62 5.75 0.53
C SER A 24 -4.34 5.71 -0.30
N LEU A 25 -3.52 4.66 -0.14
CA LEU A 25 -2.31 4.47 -0.91
C LEU A 25 -2.61 4.15 -2.38
N THR A 26 -3.57 3.26 -2.64
CA THR A 26 -3.97 2.91 -4.01
C THR A 26 -4.56 4.12 -4.74
N GLU A 27 -5.37 4.94 -4.07
CA GLU A 27 -5.84 6.24 -4.59
C GLU A 27 -4.67 7.18 -4.92
N ALA A 28 -3.68 7.30 -4.03
CA ALA A 28 -2.51 8.15 -4.28
C ALA A 28 -1.69 7.67 -5.48
N LEU A 29 -1.58 6.35 -5.68
CA LEU A 29 -0.92 5.76 -6.85
C LEU A 29 -1.69 6.07 -8.15
N LEU A 30 -3.01 5.92 -8.14
CA LEU A 30 -3.88 6.26 -9.28
C LEU A 30 -3.77 7.74 -9.66
N TYR A 31 -3.81 8.63 -8.66
CA TYR A 31 -3.69 10.07 -8.88
C TYR A 31 -2.30 10.45 -9.43
N THR A 32 -1.25 9.88 -8.85
CA THR A 32 0.14 10.13 -9.27
C THR A 32 0.37 9.66 -10.72
N ALA A 33 -0.25 8.55 -11.12
CA ALA A 33 -0.21 8.04 -12.48
C ALA A 33 -1.12 8.82 -13.46
N GLY A 34 -1.93 9.76 -12.98
CA GLY A 34 -2.87 10.54 -13.80
C GLY A 34 -4.10 9.75 -14.25
N VAL A 35 -4.39 8.61 -13.61
CA VAL A 35 -5.58 7.78 -13.91
C VAL A 35 -6.85 8.46 -13.41
N ILE A 36 -6.77 9.11 -12.25
CA ILE A 36 -7.86 9.88 -11.66
C ILE A 36 -7.49 11.37 -11.56
N PRO A 37 -8.44 12.30 -11.75
CA PRO A 37 -8.16 13.72 -11.79
C PRO A 37 -7.91 14.34 -10.39
N ALA A 38 -8.34 13.67 -9.33
CA ALA A 38 -8.17 14.07 -7.94
C ALA A 38 -8.17 12.84 -7.04
N MET A 39 -7.47 12.90 -5.90
CA MET A 39 -7.52 11.82 -4.90
C MET A 39 -8.88 11.77 -4.20
N GLY A 40 -9.44 10.56 -4.10
CA GLY A 40 -10.60 10.28 -3.26
C GLY A 40 -10.26 10.24 -1.78
N SER A 41 -11.32 10.14 -0.96
CA SER A 41 -11.23 10.02 0.50
C SER A 41 -12.15 8.93 1.00
N VAL A 42 -11.59 7.99 1.77
CA VAL A 42 -12.33 6.92 2.45
C VAL A 42 -13.36 7.52 3.41
N VAL A 43 -12.99 8.59 4.12
CA VAL A 43 -13.87 9.26 5.08
C VAL A 43 -15.10 9.85 4.39
N ASN A 44 -14.93 10.33 3.16
CA ASN A 44 -15.98 10.95 2.36
C ASN A 44 -16.67 9.96 1.40
N GLY A 45 -16.23 8.70 1.34
CA GLY A 45 -16.79 7.69 0.42
C GLY A 45 -16.59 8.02 -1.06
N THR A 46 -15.44 8.59 -1.41
CA THR A 46 -15.15 9.10 -2.78
C THR A 46 -14.01 8.36 -3.47
N THR A 47 -13.52 7.29 -2.87
CA THR A 47 -12.47 6.43 -3.43
C THR A 47 -13.03 5.57 -4.55
N VAL A 48 -12.18 5.24 -5.53
CA VAL A 48 -12.52 4.38 -6.67
C VAL A 48 -12.59 2.92 -6.27
N SER A 49 -11.79 2.47 -5.29
CA SER A 49 -11.77 1.08 -4.84
C SER A 49 -12.98 0.69 -3.98
N ASP A 50 -13.38 1.54 -3.04
CA ASP A 50 -14.55 1.28 -2.17
C ASP A 50 -15.83 1.84 -2.82
N PHE A 51 -16.50 1.04 -3.66
CA PHE A 51 -17.71 1.45 -4.41
C PHE A 51 -19.01 0.83 -3.88
N GLU A 52 -18.93 -0.20 -3.01
CA GLU A 52 -20.14 -0.81 -2.45
C GLU A 52 -20.76 0.10 -1.37
N PRO A 53 -22.10 0.23 -1.29
CA PRO A 53 -22.75 1.07 -0.30
C PRO A 53 -22.37 0.72 1.16
N GLU A 54 -22.09 -0.56 1.42
CA GLU A 54 -21.64 -1.02 2.73
C GLU A 54 -20.23 -0.55 3.06
N GLU A 55 -19.33 -0.50 2.07
CA GLU A 55 -17.96 -0.02 2.24
C GLU A 55 -17.95 1.48 2.54
N VAL A 56 -18.74 2.26 1.80
CA VAL A 56 -18.94 3.69 2.05
C VAL A 56 -19.53 3.94 3.44
N HIS A 57 -20.51 3.14 3.85
CA HIS A 57 -21.16 3.28 5.15
C HIS A 57 -20.23 2.91 6.32
N ARG A 58 -19.50 1.80 6.20
CA ARG A 58 -18.64 1.26 7.27
C ARG A 58 -17.22 1.80 7.25
N LYS A 59 -16.81 2.45 6.16
CA LYS A 59 -15.44 2.95 5.92
C LYS A 59 -14.38 1.83 6.01
N ILE A 60 -14.76 0.65 5.54
CA ILE A 60 -13.89 -0.52 5.43
C ILE A 60 -14.10 -1.15 4.06
N THR A 61 -13.02 -1.61 3.43
CA THR A 61 -13.08 -2.44 2.23
C THR A 61 -13.63 -3.82 2.60
N VAL A 62 -14.69 -4.22 1.89
CA VAL A 62 -15.41 -5.49 2.05
C VAL A 62 -15.11 -6.41 0.88
N SER A 63 -14.85 -5.86 -0.31
CA SER A 63 -14.52 -6.62 -1.51
C SER A 63 -13.25 -6.11 -2.18
N SER A 64 -12.57 -7.02 -2.88
CA SER A 64 -11.31 -6.72 -3.55
C SER A 64 -11.59 -6.01 -4.87
N SER A 65 -10.91 -4.90 -5.10
CA SER A 65 -11.06 -4.12 -6.33
C SER A 65 -9.77 -4.15 -7.14
N VAL A 66 -9.91 -4.26 -8.47
CA VAL A 66 -8.78 -4.23 -9.40
C VAL A 66 -8.65 -2.83 -9.97
N LEU A 67 -7.53 -2.18 -9.68
CA LEU A 67 -7.21 -0.83 -10.10
C LEU A 67 -6.08 -0.88 -11.12
N HIS A 68 -6.34 -0.33 -12.30
CA HIS A 68 -5.40 -0.35 -13.42
C HIS A 68 -4.56 0.92 -13.45
N VAL A 69 -3.24 0.76 -13.49
CA VAL A 69 -2.27 1.86 -13.47
C VAL A 69 -1.20 1.63 -14.50
N ASP A 70 -1.12 2.49 -15.51
CA ASP A 70 0.01 2.52 -16.44
C ASP A 70 1.09 3.47 -15.89
N TRP A 71 2.32 2.99 -15.75
CA TRP A 71 3.45 3.81 -15.33
C TRP A 71 4.69 3.49 -16.16
N LYS A 72 5.16 4.48 -16.92
CA LYS A 72 6.23 4.32 -17.93
C LYS A 72 5.84 3.20 -18.92
N ASP A 73 6.70 2.19 -19.10
CA ASP A 73 6.50 1.06 -20.00
C ASP A 73 5.93 -0.18 -19.29
N THR A 74 5.32 -0.03 -18.11
CA THR A 74 4.79 -1.13 -17.29
C THR A 74 3.33 -0.86 -16.90
N THR A 75 2.52 -1.89 -17.00
CA THR A 75 1.11 -1.88 -16.62
C THR A 75 0.95 -2.61 -15.29
N PHE A 76 0.41 -1.93 -14.29
CA PHE A 76 0.15 -2.48 -12.97
C PHE A 76 -1.35 -2.71 -12.78
N ASN A 77 -1.71 -3.92 -12.35
CA ASN A 77 -3.03 -4.22 -11.82
C ASN A 77 -2.88 -4.32 -10.31
N LEU A 78 -3.27 -3.26 -9.60
CA LEU A 78 -3.27 -3.22 -8.14
C LEU A 78 -4.57 -3.83 -7.64
N VAL A 79 -4.49 -4.88 -6.83
CA VAL A 79 -5.66 -5.49 -6.20
C VAL A 79 -5.74 -5.00 -4.77
N ASP A 80 -6.60 -4.01 -4.49
CA ASP A 80 -6.86 -3.54 -3.14
C ASP A 80 -7.69 -4.61 -2.42
N THR A 81 -7.25 -5.05 -1.24
CA THR A 81 -7.85 -6.19 -0.53
C THR A 81 -8.50 -5.78 0.78
N PRO A 82 -9.55 -6.48 1.24
CA PRO A 82 -10.10 -6.28 2.57
C PRO A 82 -9.06 -6.48 3.67
N GLY A 83 -9.06 -5.59 4.67
CA GLY A 83 -8.12 -5.66 5.80
C GLY A 83 -8.65 -6.30 7.08
N ALA A 84 -9.94 -6.64 7.13
CA ALA A 84 -10.54 -7.21 8.34
C ALA A 84 -10.38 -8.74 8.37
N LEU A 85 -10.21 -9.30 9.57
CA LEU A 85 -10.12 -10.76 9.77
C LEU A 85 -11.29 -11.54 9.17
N SER A 86 -12.49 -10.97 9.18
CA SER A 86 -13.70 -11.58 8.60
C SER A 86 -13.59 -11.83 7.10
N PHE A 87 -12.74 -11.09 6.39
CA PHE A 87 -12.56 -11.15 4.94
C PHE A 87 -11.19 -11.71 4.52
N LEU A 88 -10.47 -12.34 5.46
CA LEU A 88 -9.16 -12.93 5.19
C LEU A 88 -9.18 -13.96 4.05
N GLY A 89 -10.27 -14.71 3.89
CA GLY A 89 -10.43 -15.68 2.81
C GLY A 89 -10.38 -15.05 1.41
N GLU A 90 -10.83 -13.80 1.30
CA GLU A 90 -10.80 -13.05 0.05
C GLU A 90 -9.40 -12.58 -0.29
N ALA A 91 -8.71 -11.94 0.68
CA ALA A 91 -7.30 -11.57 0.53
C ALA A 91 -6.43 -12.78 0.13
N ARG A 92 -6.63 -13.94 0.76
CA ARG A 92 -5.94 -15.19 0.41
C ARG A 92 -6.24 -15.69 -1.00
N THR A 93 -7.43 -15.39 -1.51
CA THR A 93 -7.81 -15.78 -2.88
C THR A 93 -7.11 -14.88 -3.88
N VAL A 94 -7.04 -13.57 -3.61
CA VAL A 94 -6.27 -12.61 -4.40
C VAL A 94 -4.80 -13.00 -4.47
N LEU A 95 -4.18 -13.39 -3.35
CA LEU A 95 -2.77 -13.79 -3.32
C LEU A 95 -2.41 -14.92 -4.31
N ARG A 96 -3.36 -15.79 -4.66
CA ARG A 96 -3.12 -16.87 -5.65
C ARG A 96 -3.14 -16.39 -7.10
N ALA A 97 -3.53 -15.15 -7.36
CA ALA A 97 -3.73 -14.57 -8.69
C ALA A 97 -2.81 -13.38 -8.99
N VAL A 98 -1.81 -13.11 -8.14
CA VAL A 98 -0.90 -11.96 -8.27
C VAL A 98 0.55 -12.41 -8.40
N ASP A 99 1.38 -11.54 -8.99
CA ASP A 99 2.81 -11.76 -9.20
C ASP A 99 3.66 -11.29 -7.99
N GLY A 100 3.09 -10.44 -7.12
CA GLY A 100 3.76 -9.90 -5.95
C GLY A 100 2.82 -9.17 -5.01
N VAL A 101 3.36 -8.69 -3.89
CA VAL A 101 2.58 -8.10 -2.81
C VAL A 101 3.19 -6.79 -2.34
N LEU A 102 2.35 -5.78 -2.17
CA LEU A 102 2.64 -4.54 -1.46
C LEU A 102 1.99 -4.60 -0.08
N ILE A 103 2.81 -4.79 0.95
CA ILE A 103 2.39 -4.79 2.34
C ILE A 103 2.37 -3.36 2.84
N VAL A 104 1.25 -2.90 3.38
CA VAL A 104 1.12 -1.58 3.99
C VAL A 104 1.21 -1.73 5.51
N LEU A 105 2.07 -0.98 6.18
CA LEU A 105 2.19 -0.99 7.64
C LEU A 105 1.97 0.43 8.16
N GLY A 106 0.98 0.63 9.02
CA GLY A 106 0.76 1.94 9.64
C GLY A 106 1.76 2.17 10.79
N ALA A 107 2.62 3.18 10.69
CA ALA A 107 3.62 3.49 11.71
C ALA A 107 3.00 3.80 13.08
N SER A 108 1.77 4.33 13.11
CA SER A 108 1.06 4.61 14.38
C SER A 108 0.48 3.36 15.03
N SER A 109 0.18 2.34 14.23
CA SER A 109 -0.54 1.14 14.66
C SER A 109 0.36 -0.08 14.85
N GLY A 110 1.54 -0.09 14.24
CA GLY A 110 2.51 -1.17 14.35
C GLY A 110 2.00 -2.49 13.78
N MET A 111 2.54 -3.58 14.30
CA MET A 111 2.19 -4.93 13.85
C MET A 111 0.80 -5.37 14.36
N ARG A 112 0.09 -6.16 13.54
CA ARG A 112 -1.25 -6.69 13.87
C ARG A 112 -1.41 -8.15 13.43
N THR A 113 -2.21 -8.91 14.15
CA THR A 113 -2.47 -10.34 13.89
C THR A 113 -3.04 -10.62 12.50
N GLU A 114 -3.82 -9.71 11.92
CA GLU A 114 -4.28 -9.80 10.54
C GLU A 114 -3.11 -9.95 9.56
N LEU A 115 -2.07 -9.13 9.73
CA LEU A 115 -0.92 -9.12 8.84
C LEU A 115 -0.06 -10.37 9.03
N GLU A 116 0.09 -10.89 10.26
CA GLU A 116 0.74 -12.19 10.52
C GLU A 116 0.07 -13.33 9.75
N LYS A 117 -1.28 -13.37 9.77
CA LYS A 117 -2.06 -14.43 9.10
C LYS A 117 -2.04 -14.33 7.58
N ILE A 118 -1.89 -13.13 7.03
CA ILE A 118 -1.70 -12.91 5.59
C ILE A 118 -0.28 -13.28 5.21
N TRP A 119 0.71 -12.90 6.00
CA TRP A 119 2.12 -13.17 5.76
C TRP A 119 2.43 -14.67 5.63
N SER A 120 1.82 -15.52 6.48
CA SER A 120 2.02 -16.97 6.33
C SER A 120 1.58 -17.47 4.95
N THR A 121 0.47 -16.95 4.40
CA THR A 121 0.00 -17.30 3.05
C THR A 121 0.92 -16.75 1.97
N ILE A 122 1.47 -15.55 2.15
CA ILE A 122 2.47 -14.97 1.23
C ILE A 122 3.70 -15.87 1.14
N GLN A 123 4.22 -16.33 2.30
CA GLN A 123 5.37 -17.22 2.37
C GLN A 123 5.07 -18.58 1.72
N GLU A 124 3.91 -19.19 2.01
CA GLU A 124 3.48 -20.45 1.38
C GLU A 124 3.44 -20.35 -0.15
N LEU A 125 3.01 -19.20 -0.68
CA LEU A 125 2.92 -18.93 -2.11
C LEU A 125 4.24 -18.41 -2.72
N HIS A 126 5.28 -18.20 -1.91
CA HIS A 126 6.59 -17.69 -2.33
C HIS A 126 6.51 -16.35 -3.09
N LEU A 127 5.59 -15.47 -2.68
CA LEU A 127 5.37 -14.20 -3.37
C LEU A 127 6.42 -13.15 -2.98
N PRO A 128 7.01 -12.43 -3.95
CA PRO A 128 7.91 -11.32 -3.65
C PRO A 128 7.13 -10.15 -3.04
N CYS A 129 7.74 -9.48 -2.04
CA CYS A 129 7.07 -8.46 -1.25
C CYS A 129 7.84 -7.13 -1.21
N LEU A 130 7.08 -6.04 -1.20
CA LEU A 130 7.53 -4.70 -0.83
C LEU A 130 6.77 -4.26 0.42
N LEU A 131 7.47 -3.65 1.37
CA LEU A 131 6.87 -3.06 2.57
C LEU A 131 6.80 -1.55 2.41
N PHE A 132 5.60 -0.99 2.58
CA PHE A 132 5.35 0.45 2.62
C PHE A 132 4.93 0.86 4.03
N VAL A 133 5.76 1.67 4.69
CA VAL A 133 5.45 2.21 6.01
C VAL A 133 4.68 3.52 5.83
N ASN A 134 3.41 3.51 6.23
CA ASN A 134 2.48 4.62 6.10
C ASN A 134 2.38 5.44 7.40
N GLU A 135 1.72 6.59 7.34
CA GLU A 135 1.36 7.43 8.50
C GLU A 135 2.53 8.06 9.26
N LEU A 136 3.67 8.22 8.59
CA LEU A 136 4.88 8.85 9.14
C LEU A 136 4.73 10.35 9.42
N ASP A 137 3.63 10.95 8.95
CA ASP A 137 3.24 12.33 9.19
C ASP A 137 2.45 12.53 10.50
N LYS A 138 1.99 11.45 11.14
CA LYS A 138 1.25 11.53 12.41
C LYS A 138 2.19 11.77 13.60
N GLU A 139 1.67 12.42 14.64
CA GLU A 139 2.40 12.63 15.89
C GLU A 139 2.83 11.31 16.54
N ARG A 140 4.01 11.32 17.15
CA ARG A 140 4.61 10.19 17.87
C ARG A 140 4.78 8.94 17.00
N THR A 141 5.02 9.11 15.71
CA THR A 141 5.33 8.01 14.80
C THR A 141 6.80 8.00 14.42
N ALA A 142 7.35 6.80 14.35
CA ALA A 142 8.71 6.52 13.87
C ALA A 142 8.66 5.22 13.06
N TRP A 143 9.41 5.15 11.97
CA TRP A 143 9.37 3.99 11.09
C TRP A 143 10.23 2.85 11.62
N GLU A 144 11.34 3.16 12.31
CA GLU A 144 12.31 2.19 12.80
C GLU A 144 11.70 1.21 13.82
N PRO A 145 10.94 1.65 14.84
CA PRO A 145 10.33 0.71 15.79
C PRO A 145 9.28 -0.18 15.13
N GLY A 146 8.49 0.38 14.21
CA GLY A 146 7.46 -0.38 13.48
C GLY A 146 8.08 -1.42 12.54
N LEU A 147 9.18 -1.08 11.86
CA LEU A 147 9.93 -2.03 11.04
C LEU A 147 10.50 -3.15 11.91
N ALA A 148 11.18 -2.82 13.02
CA ALA A 148 11.79 -3.82 13.90
C ALA A 148 10.76 -4.77 14.52
N GLU A 149 9.58 -4.26 14.88
CA GLU A 149 8.45 -5.07 15.34
C GLU A 149 7.97 -6.02 14.23
N CYS A 150 7.81 -5.50 13.01
CA CYS A 150 7.37 -6.26 11.84
C CYS A 150 8.37 -7.36 11.48
N GLU A 151 9.66 -7.05 11.38
CA GLU A 151 10.74 -8.01 11.09
C GLU A 151 10.78 -9.15 12.10
N LYS A 152 10.64 -8.81 13.39
CA LYS A 152 10.60 -9.80 14.47
C LYS A 152 9.37 -10.69 14.40
N ALA A 153 8.18 -10.12 14.16
CA ALA A 153 6.93 -10.87 14.15
C ALA A 153 6.78 -11.75 12.91
N LEU A 154 7.27 -11.28 11.76
CA LEU A 154 7.16 -11.95 10.47
C LEU A 154 8.41 -12.76 10.11
N GLU A 155 9.45 -12.71 10.94
CA GLU A 155 10.71 -13.45 10.78
C GLU A 155 11.38 -13.19 9.41
N PHE A 156 11.46 -11.92 9.01
CA PHE A 156 12.20 -11.50 7.80
C PHE A 156 13.21 -10.40 8.12
N GLU A 157 14.13 -10.18 7.19
CA GLU A 157 15.08 -9.05 7.22
C GLU A 157 14.69 -8.06 6.12
N GLY A 158 14.32 -6.85 6.52
CA GLY A 158 13.97 -5.77 5.61
C GLY A 158 15.22 -5.11 5.05
N LEU A 159 15.22 -4.84 3.75
CA LEU A 159 16.26 -4.03 3.11
C LEU A 159 15.67 -2.65 2.75
N PRO A 160 16.00 -1.58 3.49
CA PRO A 160 15.51 -0.25 3.18
C PRO A 160 16.01 0.22 1.80
N SER A 161 15.09 0.48 0.88
CA SER A 161 15.39 1.13 -0.40
C SER A 161 15.22 2.64 -0.33
N THR A 162 14.39 3.12 0.60
CA THR A 162 14.12 4.53 0.83
C THR A 162 14.23 4.88 2.32
N ILE A 163 14.65 6.10 2.61
CA ILE A 163 14.73 6.63 3.99
C ILE A 163 13.96 7.96 4.05
N PRO A 164 13.01 8.13 4.98
CA PRO A 164 12.37 9.42 5.22
C PRO A 164 13.33 10.40 5.91
N ILE A 165 13.27 11.67 5.53
CA ILE A 165 14.01 12.77 6.15
C ILE A 165 13.02 13.66 6.90
N GLY A 166 13.25 13.75 8.21
CA GLY A 166 12.32 14.36 9.15
C GLY A 166 11.32 13.34 9.70
N ALA A 167 10.43 13.80 10.57
CA ALA A 167 9.43 12.97 11.22
C ALA A 167 8.17 13.78 11.50
N GLU A 168 7.02 13.10 11.52
CA GLU A 168 5.72 13.70 11.85
C GLU A 168 5.42 14.92 10.95
N SER A 169 4.98 16.03 11.55
CA SER A 169 4.78 17.33 10.88
C SER A 169 6.02 17.91 10.18
N ARG A 170 7.22 17.38 10.45
CA ARG A 170 8.48 17.78 9.83
C ARG A 170 8.98 16.76 8.80
N LEU A 171 8.15 15.81 8.37
CA LEU A 171 8.48 14.91 7.27
C LEU A 171 8.61 15.73 5.98
N GLU A 172 9.85 16.01 5.58
CA GLU A 172 10.12 16.90 4.44
C GLU A 172 10.24 16.10 3.13
N ARG A 173 10.97 14.99 3.16
CA ARG A 173 11.45 14.29 1.97
C ARG A 173 11.57 12.80 2.18
N VAL A 174 11.67 12.06 1.08
CA VAL A 174 12.07 10.66 1.06
C VAL A 174 13.28 10.53 0.13
N VAL A 175 14.36 9.93 0.62
CA VAL A 175 15.57 9.69 -0.16
C VAL A 175 15.54 8.25 -0.65
N ASP A 176 15.62 8.07 -1.97
CA ASP A 176 15.90 6.78 -2.60
C ASP A 176 17.40 6.53 -2.53
N ILE A 177 17.79 5.48 -1.80
CA ILE A 177 19.20 5.15 -1.57
C ILE A 177 19.83 4.54 -2.84
N ILE A 178 19.03 3.87 -3.66
CA ILE A 178 19.49 3.20 -4.88
C ILE A 178 19.89 4.24 -5.92
N THR A 179 19.07 5.28 -6.09
CA THR A 179 19.33 6.36 -7.06
C THR A 179 20.06 7.56 -6.46
N GLY A 180 20.12 7.67 -5.14
CA GLY A 180 20.64 8.85 -4.44
C GLY A 180 19.77 10.10 -4.59
N THR A 181 18.50 9.93 -4.99
CA THR A 181 17.58 11.04 -5.31
C THR A 181 16.66 11.33 -4.13
N ALA A 182 16.49 12.61 -3.78
CA ALA A 182 15.55 13.05 -2.77
C ALA A 182 14.25 13.56 -3.39
N TYR A 183 13.12 12.99 -2.97
CA TYR A 183 11.77 13.38 -3.38
C TYR A 183 11.09 14.19 -2.29
N ARG A 184 10.42 15.29 -2.67
CA ARG A 184 9.60 16.11 -1.76
C ARG A 184 8.13 15.92 -2.06
N SER A 185 7.30 16.02 -1.03
CA SER A 185 5.85 16.07 -1.21
C SER A 185 5.45 17.35 -1.94
N SER A 186 4.49 17.28 -2.88
CA SER A 186 4.07 18.43 -3.70
C SER A 186 3.32 19.51 -2.93
N LYS A 187 3.09 19.35 -1.61
CA LYS A 187 2.63 20.47 -0.77
C LYS A 187 3.59 21.68 -0.81
N ASP A 188 4.83 21.48 -1.24
CA ASP A 188 5.81 22.53 -1.49
C ASP A 188 5.91 22.97 -2.98
N SER A 189 5.15 22.40 -3.92
CA SER A 189 5.18 22.83 -5.32
C SER A 189 4.26 24.04 -5.57
N ASN A 190 4.43 25.06 -4.73
CA ASN A 190 3.96 26.41 -4.99
C ASN A 190 5.17 27.37 -4.96
N LYS A 191 6.10 27.13 -5.90
CA LYS A 191 6.95 28.12 -6.58
C LYS A 191 7.91 27.43 -7.55
#